data_AF-A0A498CPP3-F1
#
_entry.id   AF-A0A498CPP3-F1
#
_cell.length_a   1.000
_cell.length_b   1.000
_cell.length_c   1.000
_cell.angle_alpha   90.00
_cell.angle_beta   90.00
_cell.angle_gamma   90.00
#
_symmetry.space_group_name_H-M   'P 1'
#
loop_
_entity.id
_entity.type
_entity.pdbx_description
1 polymer ?
#
loop_
_entity_poly.entity_id
_entity_poly.type
_entity_poly.pdbx_seq_one_letter_code
_entity_poly.pdbx_strand_id
1 'polypeptide(L)'
;MVSGNLGAVSPTSVWVFVDSTEDHDLNGRLASPAFGITTFSGVLALITRMEQFYNEKRFPQSSMQIRSFHKKKRGKTAEEKPSVPAAEQRGDLEEMLARIGMEEPGKRATFVISVLFRQNATWQGTVRWLNRDQTQRFRSTLELISLMEDALSRGGASDEPGRWRESADKTENG
;
A
#
# COMPACT_ATOMS: atom_id res chain seq x y z
N MET A 1 -13.78 16.39 -9.05
CA MET A 1 -12.76 15.34 -8.88
C MET A 1 -11.93 15.75 -7.69
N VAL A 2 -12.14 15.10 -6.54
CA VAL A 2 -11.48 15.46 -5.28
C VAL A 2 -10.04 14.96 -5.38
N SER A 3 -9.09 15.86 -5.50
CA SER A 3 -7.67 15.54 -5.39
C SER A 3 -7.46 14.76 -4.11
N GLY A 4 -7.14 13.46 -4.22
CA GLY A 4 -6.95 12.60 -3.06
C GLY A 4 -5.84 13.18 -2.20
N ASN A 5 -6.16 13.53 -0.95
CA ASN A 5 -5.15 14.00 -0.01
C ASN A 5 -4.19 12.84 0.28
N LEU A 6 -3.06 12.81 -0.43
CA LEU A 6 -2.00 11.82 -0.28
C LEU A 6 -1.37 11.86 1.13
N GLY A 7 -1.63 12.93 1.90
CA GLY A 7 -1.12 13.18 3.24
C GLY A 7 0.40 13.22 3.35
N ALA A 8 0.93 13.01 4.55
CA ALA A 8 2.37 12.98 4.77
C ALA A 8 2.98 11.78 4.03
N VAL A 9 3.68 12.05 2.94
CA VAL A 9 4.29 11.05 2.06
C VAL A 9 5.76 10.87 2.38
N SER A 10 6.16 9.63 2.65
CA SER A 10 7.57 9.24 2.82
C SER A 10 8.05 8.44 1.60
N PRO A 11 9.37 8.36 1.36
CA PRO A 11 9.93 7.48 0.33
C PRO A 11 9.60 5.99 0.52
N THR A 12 9.12 5.59 1.70
CA THR A 12 8.74 4.22 2.04
C THR A 12 7.23 3.98 1.98
N SER A 13 6.48 5.00 1.56
CA SER A 13 5.03 4.97 1.49
C SER A 13 4.55 4.21 0.25
N VAL A 14 3.58 3.33 0.50
CA VAL A 14 2.88 2.54 -0.51
C VAL A 14 1.39 2.78 -0.31
N TRP A 15 0.71 3.19 -1.38
CA TRP A 15 -0.74 3.25 -1.43
C TRP A 15 -1.27 1.89 -1.78
N VAL A 16 -2.31 1.45 -1.09
CA VAL A 16 -3.00 0.19 -1.33
C VAL A 16 -4.47 0.49 -1.52
N PHE A 17 -4.94 0.35 -2.75
CA PHE A 17 -6.32 0.49 -3.16
C PHE A 17 -6.95 -0.90 -3.16
N VAL A 18 -7.76 -1.20 -2.15
CA VAL A 18 -8.46 -2.49 -2.02
C VAL A 18 -9.76 -2.43 -2.81
N ASP A 19 -9.86 -3.25 -3.85
CA ASP A 19 -10.98 -3.25 -4.80
C ASP A 19 -11.97 -4.39 -4.50
N SER A 20 -11.51 -5.55 -4.02
CA SER A 20 -12.38 -6.63 -3.55
C SER A 20 -11.77 -7.39 -2.36
N THR A 21 -12.64 -8.07 -1.60
CA THR A 21 -12.27 -9.00 -0.53
C THR A 21 -13.00 -10.34 -0.72
N GLU A 22 -13.17 -10.76 -1.98
CA GLU A 22 -13.81 -12.02 -2.34
C GLU A 22 -12.94 -13.21 -1.90
N ASP A 23 -13.59 -14.32 -1.53
CA ASP A 23 -12.92 -15.54 -1.04
C ASP A 23 -11.95 -15.32 0.14
N HIS A 24 -12.22 -14.29 0.96
CA HIS A 24 -11.35 -13.84 2.05
C HIS A 24 -9.96 -13.34 1.61
N ASP A 25 -9.76 -13.11 0.31
CA ASP A 25 -8.51 -12.61 -0.24
C ASP A 25 -8.59 -11.13 -0.60
N LEU A 26 -7.55 -10.39 -0.20
CA LEU A 26 -7.37 -8.98 -0.51
C LEU A 26 -6.93 -8.80 -1.97
N ASN A 27 -7.75 -8.15 -2.80
CA ASN A 27 -7.40 -7.87 -4.18
C ASN A 27 -7.47 -6.38 -4.48
N GLY A 28 -6.57 -5.90 -5.34
CA GLY A 28 -6.62 -4.51 -5.79
C GLY A 28 -5.35 -4.02 -6.43
N ARG A 29 -5.07 -2.72 -6.23
CA ARG A 29 -3.93 -2.01 -6.80
C ARG A 29 -3.03 -1.50 -5.68
N LEU A 30 -1.72 -1.49 -5.90
CA LEU A 30 -0.77 -0.78 -5.06
C LEU A 30 0.04 0.20 -5.88
N ALA A 31 0.44 1.30 -5.26
CA ALA A 31 1.22 2.32 -5.91
C ALA A 31 2.32 2.90 -5.01
N SER A 32 3.43 3.26 -5.64
CA SER A 32 4.49 4.07 -5.02
C SER A 32 5.18 4.88 -6.11
N PRO A 33 5.69 6.09 -5.83
CA PRO A 33 6.48 6.84 -6.80
C PRO A 33 7.66 6.05 -7.38
N ALA A 34 8.14 5.05 -6.64
CA ALA A 34 9.24 4.20 -7.03
C ALA A 34 8.95 3.17 -8.13
N PHE A 35 7.71 2.68 -8.23
CA PHE A 35 7.34 1.59 -9.16
C PHE A 35 6.04 1.85 -9.91
N GLY A 36 5.42 3.01 -9.74
CA GLY A 36 4.12 3.33 -10.33
C GLY A 36 2.99 2.52 -9.71
N ILE A 37 1.93 2.31 -10.49
CA ILE A 37 0.73 1.58 -10.08
C ILE A 37 0.82 0.15 -10.64
N THR A 38 0.55 -0.84 -9.80
CA THR A 38 0.49 -2.25 -10.20
C THR A 38 -0.61 -2.98 -9.44
N THR A 39 -1.03 -4.14 -9.92
CA THR A 39 -2.08 -4.95 -9.29
C THR A 39 -1.50 -6.01 -8.36
N PHE A 40 -2.31 -6.43 -7.39
CA PHE A 40 -2.02 -7.58 -6.53
C PHE A 40 -3.29 -8.40 -6.32
N SER A 41 -3.09 -9.70 -6.05
CA SER A 41 -4.15 -10.62 -5.68
C SER A 41 -3.71 -11.47 -4.50
N GLY A 42 -4.47 -11.40 -3.41
CA GLY A 42 -4.14 -11.99 -2.13
C GLY A 42 -3.12 -11.18 -1.32
N VAL A 43 -3.18 -11.35 0.00
CA VAL A 43 -2.31 -10.65 0.96
C VAL A 43 -0.83 -11.00 0.78
N LEU A 44 -0.51 -12.24 0.42
CA LEU A 44 0.86 -12.67 0.19
C LEU A 44 1.50 -11.96 -0.99
N ALA A 45 0.74 -11.73 -2.07
CA ALA A 45 1.23 -10.98 -3.22
C ALA A 45 1.52 -9.52 -2.85
N LEU A 46 0.63 -8.89 -2.07
CA LEU A 46 0.82 -7.54 -1.55
C LEU A 46 2.12 -7.43 -0.73
N ILE A 47 2.30 -8.31 0.26
CA ILE A 47 3.51 -8.33 1.09
C ILE A 47 4.75 -8.62 0.25
N THR A 48 4.69 -9.59 -0.67
CA THR A 48 5.84 -9.93 -1.52
C THR A 48 6.26 -8.76 -2.42
N ARG A 49 5.30 -8.03 -2.99
CA ARG A 49 5.58 -6.84 -3.81
C ARG A 49 6.23 -5.72 -2.99
N MET A 50 5.71 -5.45 -1.80
CA MET A 50 6.28 -4.45 -0.90
C MET A 50 7.69 -4.86 -0.41
N GLU A 51 7.92 -6.14 -0.12
CA GLU A 51 9.23 -6.67 0.26
C GLU A 51 10.27 -6.53 -0.86
N GLN A 52 9.89 -6.86 -2.10
CA GLN A 52 10.73 -6.65 -3.29
C GLN A 52 11.10 -5.17 -3.44
N PHE A 53 10.13 -4.27 -3.30
CA PHE A 53 10.34 -2.82 -3.35
C PHE A 53 11.37 -2.34 -2.31
N TYR A 54 11.22 -2.72 -1.03
CA TYR A 54 12.15 -2.31 0.01
C TYR A 54 13.56 -2.91 -0.15
N ASN A 55 13.65 -4.12 -0.71
CA ASN A 55 14.92 -4.78 -1.01
C ASN A 55 15.67 -4.10 -2.17
N GLU A 56 14.95 -3.70 -3.22
CA GLU A 56 15.53 -2.98 -4.36
C GLU A 56 16.03 -1.59 -3.95
N LYS A 57 15.22 -0.83 -3.21
CA LYS A 57 15.60 0.51 -2.75
C LYS A 57 16.65 0.50 -1.65
N ARG A 58 16.96 -0.66 -1.06
CA ARG A 58 17.81 -0.79 0.12
C ARG A 58 17.37 0.15 1.24
N PHE A 59 16.09 0.50 1.29
CA PHE A 59 15.54 1.41 2.28
C PHE A 59 14.06 1.09 2.54
N PRO A 60 13.63 0.94 3.80
CA PRO A 60 14.47 0.90 5.00
C PRO A 60 15.40 -0.32 4.95
N GLN A 61 16.66 -0.15 5.39
CA GLN A 61 17.66 -1.22 5.38
C GLN A 61 17.19 -2.37 6.28
N SER A 62 17.17 -3.60 5.74
CA SER A 62 16.94 -4.80 6.55
C SER A 62 18.13 -5.07 7.45
N SER A 63 17.91 -5.17 8.76
CA SER A 63 18.99 -5.48 9.71
C SER A 63 19.53 -6.91 9.57
N MET A 64 18.84 -7.76 8.79
CA MET A 64 19.22 -9.15 8.51
C MET A 64 20.06 -9.31 7.25
N GLN A 65 20.33 -8.25 6.49
CA GLN A 65 21.32 -8.36 5.43
C GLN A 65 22.69 -8.68 6.05
N ILE A 66 23.24 -9.84 5.69
CA ILE A 66 24.63 -10.18 6.00
C ILE A 66 25.50 -9.10 5.39
N ARG A 67 26.08 -8.25 6.24
CA ARG A 67 27.03 -7.22 5.83
C ARG A 67 28.27 -7.92 5.30
N SER A 68 28.39 -8.02 3.98
CA SER A 68 29.63 -8.48 3.37
C SER A 68 30.63 -7.32 3.35
N PHE A 69 31.71 -7.41 4.12
CA PHE A 69 32.90 -6.57 3.97
C PHE A 69 33.69 -7.01 2.73
N HIS A 70 33.11 -6.86 1.54
CA HIS A 70 33.89 -6.99 0.33
C HIS A 70 34.72 -5.71 0.17
N LYS A 71 35.96 -5.78 0.65
CA LYS A 71 37.04 -4.85 0.31
C LYS A 71 37.22 -4.89 -1.21
N LYS A 72 36.46 -4.07 -1.95
CA LYS A 72 36.74 -3.84 -3.36
C LYS A 72 38.13 -3.22 -3.45
N LYS A 73 39.10 -4.00 -3.91
CA LYS A 73 40.34 -3.46 -4.47
C LYS A 73 39.92 -2.42 -5.51
N ARG A 74 40.39 -1.18 -5.36
CA ARG A 74 40.30 -0.13 -6.38
C ARG A 74 41.06 -0.61 -7.63
N GLY A 75 40.37 -1.32 -8.51
CA GLY A 75 40.78 -1.60 -9.88
C GLY A 75 40.02 -0.65 -10.80
N LYS A 76 40.75 0.05 -11.66
CA LYS A 76 40.25 1.08 -12.56
C LYS A 76 39.29 0.53 -13.63
N THR A 77 38.34 1.39 -14.01
CA THR A 77 37.61 1.44 -15.30
C THR A 77 36.39 0.53 -15.48
N ALA A 78 35.21 1.10 -15.20
CA ALA A 78 34.02 1.04 -16.06
C ALA A 78 33.07 2.16 -15.61
N GLU A 79 32.53 2.90 -16.57
CA GLU A 79 31.79 4.15 -16.42
C GLU A 79 30.62 4.06 -15.41
N GLU A 80 30.73 4.83 -14.34
CA GLU A 80 29.59 5.14 -13.47
C GLU A 80 28.73 6.15 -14.25
N LYS A 81 27.57 5.70 -14.77
CA LYS A 81 26.60 6.56 -15.45
C LYS A 81 26.34 7.83 -14.62
N PRO A 82 26.19 9.01 -15.25
CA PRO A 82 25.96 10.25 -14.54
C PRO A 82 24.71 10.13 -13.67
N SER A 83 24.85 10.37 -12.37
CA SER A 83 23.74 10.59 -11.47
C SER A 83 22.97 11.81 -11.97
N VAL A 84 21.76 11.59 -12.49
CA VAL A 84 20.85 12.66 -12.91
C VAL A 84 20.74 13.74 -11.82
N PRO A 85 20.78 15.04 -12.15
CA PRO A 85 20.75 16.11 -11.17
C PRO A 85 19.49 16.03 -10.30
N ALA A 86 19.63 16.31 -9.00
CA ALA A 86 18.56 16.17 -8.02
C ALA A 86 17.30 17.02 -8.31
N ALA A 87 17.40 18.00 -9.20
CA ALA A 87 16.27 18.79 -9.69
C ALA A 87 15.35 18.01 -10.65
N GLU A 88 15.92 17.17 -11.52
CA GLU A 88 15.14 16.32 -12.44
C GLU A 88 14.40 15.22 -11.66
N GLN A 89 15.07 14.61 -10.68
CA GLN A 89 14.45 13.60 -9.79
C GLN A 89 13.28 14.15 -8.96
N ARG A 90 13.27 15.46 -8.66
CA ARG A 90 12.15 16.11 -7.95
C ARG A 90 10.93 16.29 -8.85
N GLY A 91 11.13 16.66 -10.11
CA GLY A 91 10.05 16.78 -11.09
C GLY A 91 9.37 15.44 -11.34
N ASP A 92 10.16 14.38 -11.53
CA ASP A 92 9.66 13.02 -11.75
C ASP A 92 8.85 12.51 -10.54
N LEU A 93 9.29 12.81 -9.31
CA LEU A 93 8.60 12.44 -8.09
C LEU A 93 7.24 13.14 -7.94
N GLU A 94 7.20 14.45 -8.21
CA GLU A 94 5.97 15.26 -8.14
C GLU A 94 4.92 14.74 -9.14
N GLU A 95 5.33 14.45 -10.38
CA GLU A 95 4.45 13.89 -11.41
C GLU A 95 3.91 12.52 -11.00
N MET A 96 4.76 11.64 -10.49
CA MET A 96 4.35 10.31 -10.04
C MET A 96 3.36 10.39 -8.86
N LEU A 97 3.59 11.29 -7.91
CA LEU A 97 2.64 11.53 -6.81
C LEU A 97 1.32 12.07 -7.34
N ALA A 98 1.33 13.01 -8.29
CA ALA A 98 0.12 13.52 -8.92
C ALA A 98 -0.67 12.40 -9.60
N ARG A 99 0.01 11.50 -10.34
CA ARG A 99 -0.62 10.32 -10.97
C ARG A 99 -1.28 9.40 -9.94
N ILE A 100 -0.61 9.14 -8.82
CA ILE A 100 -1.18 8.33 -7.73
C ILE A 100 -2.37 9.04 -7.08
N GLY A 101 -2.30 10.37 -6.91
CA GLY A 101 -3.39 11.18 -6.35
C GLY A 101 -4.62 11.29 -7.26
N MET A 102 -4.46 11.03 -8.55
CA MET A 102 -5.54 10.94 -9.54
C MET A 102 -6.10 9.52 -9.68
N GLU A 103 -5.50 8.53 -9.03
CA GLU A 103 -5.97 7.16 -9.09
C GLU A 103 -7.29 7.00 -8.33
N GLU A 104 -8.24 6.28 -8.94
CA GLU A 104 -9.54 6.03 -8.32
C GLU A 104 -9.36 5.29 -6.98
N PRO A 105 -10.00 5.76 -5.89
CA PRO A 105 -9.97 5.09 -4.59
C PRO A 105 -10.33 3.61 -4.69
N GLY A 106 -9.77 2.78 -3.81
CA GLY A 106 -10.16 1.38 -3.71
C GLY A 106 -11.65 1.27 -3.37
N LYS A 107 -12.37 0.38 -4.05
CA LYS A 107 -13.82 0.21 -3.86
C LYS A 107 -14.19 -0.15 -2.42
N ARG A 108 -13.31 -0.86 -1.71
CA ARG A 108 -13.50 -1.29 -0.31
C ARG A 108 -12.79 -0.36 0.66
N ALA A 109 -11.53 -0.01 0.38
CA ALA A 109 -10.72 0.87 1.20
C ALA A 109 -9.49 1.36 0.45
N THR A 110 -8.96 2.52 0.86
CA THR A 110 -7.62 2.98 0.46
C THR A 110 -6.74 3.16 1.70
N PHE A 111 -5.59 2.48 1.71
CA PHE A 111 -4.59 2.57 2.75
C PHE A 111 -3.33 3.27 2.26
N VAL A 112 -2.62 3.93 3.18
CA VAL A 112 -1.24 4.36 3.01
C VAL A 112 -0.39 3.66 4.06
N ILE A 113 0.53 2.82 3.61
CA ILE A 113 1.41 2.04 4.48
C ILE A 113 2.81 2.64 4.37
N SER A 114 3.39 3.03 5.50
CA SER A 114 4.76 3.54 5.58
C SER A 114 5.58 2.63 6.49
N VAL A 115 6.47 1.84 5.90
CA VAL A 115 7.42 1.02 6.68
C VAL A 115 8.59 1.89 7.12
N LEU A 116 8.88 1.88 8.42
CA LEU A 116 9.95 2.68 9.03
C LEU A 116 11.16 1.82 9.38
N PHE A 117 10.94 0.61 9.89
CA PHE A 117 12.01 -0.29 10.34
C PHE A 117 11.81 -1.71 9.83
N ARG A 118 12.93 -2.39 9.55
CA ARG A 118 13.00 -3.80 9.16
C ARG A 118 13.99 -4.54 10.08
N GLN A 119 13.55 -4.81 11.30
CA GLN A 119 14.33 -5.51 12.33
C GLN A 119 13.65 -6.84 12.65
N ASN A 120 14.42 -7.86 13.02
CA ASN A 120 13.90 -9.18 13.42
C ASN A 120 12.99 -9.86 12.37
N ALA A 121 13.35 -9.79 11.08
CA ALA A 121 12.57 -10.36 9.96
C ALA A 121 11.15 -9.79 9.81
N THR A 122 10.83 -8.65 10.42
CA THR A 122 9.48 -8.07 10.34
C THR A 122 9.52 -6.59 10.04
N TRP A 123 8.42 -6.07 9.48
CA TRP A 123 8.22 -4.65 9.26
C TRP A 123 7.60 -3.99 10.48
N GLN A 124 7.98 -2.73 10.71
CA GLN A 124 7.36 -1.85 11.70
C GLN A 124 7.13 -0.48 11.05
N GLY A 125 6.03 0.18 11.39
CA GLY A 125 5.66 1.43 10.74
C GLY A 125 4.26 1.91 11.08
N THR A 126 3.65 2.63 10.14
CA THR A 126 2.30 3.16 10.26
C THR A 126 1.45 2.75 9.07
N VAL A 127 0.18 2.44 9.34
CA VAL A 127 -0.87 2.29 8.33
C VAL A 127 -1.92 3.36 8.56
N ARG A 128 -2.28 4.09 7.51
CA ARG A 128 -3.35 5.07 7.53
C ARG A 128 -4.48 4.65 6.61
N TRP A 129 -5.69 4.65 7.12
CA TRP A 129 -6.90 4.43 6.36
C TRP A 129 -7.48 5.76 5.89
N LEU A 130 -7.41 6.03 4.58
CA LEU A 130 -7.80 7.33 4.03
C LEU A 130 -9.31 7.60 4.14
N ASN A 131 -10.16 6.56 4.05
CA ASN A 131 -11.61 6.74 4.12
C ASN A 131 -12.10 7.22 5.49
N ARG A 132 -11.32 7.03 6.56
CA ARG A 132 -11.70 7.36 7.95
C ARG A 132 -10.72 8.31 8.64
N ASP A 133 -9.72 8.79 7.92
CA ASP A 133 -8.60 9.58 8.47
C ASP A 133 -7.96 8.98 9.73
N GLN A 134 -7.90 7.64 9.80
CA GLN A 134 -7.39 6.92 10.96
C GLN A 134 -5.97 6.44 10.69
N THR A 135 -5.03 6.79 11.56
CA THR A 135 -3.64 6.30 11.50
C THR A 135 -3.33 5.41 12.68
N GLN A 136 -2.79 4.22 12.42
CA GLN A 136 -2.37 3.24 13.43
C GLN A 136 -0.91 2.83 13.20
N ARG A 137 -0.22 2.49 14.29
CA ARG A 137 1.14 1.94 14.24
C ARG A 137 1.06 0.42 14.23
N PHE A 138 1.94 -0.22 13.47
CA PHE A 138 2.16 -1.65 13.52
C PHE A 138 3.61 -1.94 13.89
N ARG A 139 3.82 -3.02 14.65
CA ARG A 139 5.10 -3.54 15.13
C ARG A 139 5.47 -4.86 14.47
N SER A 140 4.60 -5.41 13.63
CA SER A 140 4.92 -6.55 12.77
C SER A 140 4.15 -6.57 11.46
N THR A 141 4.60 -7.38 10.49
CA THR A 141 3.89 -7.61 9.23
C THR A 141 2.53 -8.26 9.48
N LEU A 142 2.42 -9.18 10.45
CA LEU A 142 1.14 -9.79 10.82
C LEU A 142 0.18 -8.77 11.46
N GLU A 143 0.70 -7.89 12.32
CA GLU A 143 -0.12 -6.82 12.90
C GLU A 143 -0.61 -5.85 11.82
N LEU A 144 0.20 -5.53 10.81
CA LEU A 144 -0.25 -4.76 9.65
C LEU A 144 -1.43 -5.47 8.93
N ILE A 145 -1.33 -6.79 8.71
CA ILE A 145 -2.39 -7.58 8.09
C ILE A 145 -3.67 -7.53 8.94
N SER A 146 -3.58 -7.80 10.24
CA SER A 146 -4.74 -7.76 11.14
C SER A 146 -5.38 -6.38 11.19
N LEU A 147 -4.59 -5.29 11.21
CA LEU A 147 -5.14 -3.93 11.18
C LEU A 147 -5.90 -3.62 9.88
N MET A 148 -5.44 -4.13 8.74
CA MET A 148 -6.16 -3.98 7.47
C MET A 148 -7.44 -4.82 7.44
N GLU A 149 -7.39 -6.06 7.92
CA GLU A 149 -8.56 -6.95 8.03
C GLU A 149 -9.63 -6.36 8.96
N ASP A 150 -9.23 -5.83 10.12
CA ASP A 150 -10.12 -5.15 11.06
C ASP A 150 -10.77 -3.91 10.42
N ALA A 151 -9.99 -3.10 9.70
CA ALA A 151 -10.50 -1.92 9.00
C ALA A 151 -11.51 -2.31 7.91
N LEU A 152 -11.23 -3.37 7.14
CA LEU A 152 -12.11 -3.87 6.08
C LEU A 152 -13.38 -4.54 6.61
N SER A 153 -13.29 -5.20 7.76
CA SER A 153 -14.45 -5.78 8.44
C SER A 153 -15.40 -4.68 8.95
N ARG A 154 -14.85 -3.55 9.42
CA ARG A 154 -15.61 -2.38 9.87
C ARG A 154 -16.15 -1.52 8.71
N GLY A 155 -15.42 -1.47 7.60
CA GLY A 155 -15.81 -0.75 6.39
C GLY A 155 -16.74 -1.54 5.46
N GLY A 156 -16.88 -2.85 5.68
CA GLY A 156 -17.62 -3.76 4.82
C GLY A 156 -19.08 -4.00 5.22
N ALA A 157 -19.58 -3.39 6.29
CA ALA A 157 -20.99 -3.48 6.68
C ALA A 157 -21.82 -2.42 5.95
N SER A 158 -22.52 -2.88 4.90
CA SER A 158 -23.76 -2.33 4.33
C SER A 158 -23.75 -0.88 3.85
N ASP A 159 -23.48 -0.70 2.55
CA ASP A 159 -24.31 0.16 1.69
C ASP A 159 -25.16 -0.78 0.81
N GLU A 160 -26.13 -1.45 1.42
CA GLU A 160 -27.26 -2.05 0.70
C GLU A 160 -28.53 -1.31 1.17
N PRO A 161 -29.28 -0.65 0.28
CA PRO A 161 -30.62 -0.20 0.61
C PRO A 161 -31.47 -1.44 0.88
N GLY A 162 -32.05 -1.50 2.07
CA GLY A 162 -32.85 -2.62 2.56
C GLY A 162 -33.78 -3.19 1.50
N ARG A 163 -33.48 -4.42 1.07
CA ARG A 163 -34.40 -5.28 0.35
C ARG A 163 -35.51 -5.70 1.32
N TRP A 164 -36.47 -4.82 1.53
CA TRP A 164 -37.78 -5.23 2.01
C TRP A 164 -38.41 -6.07 0.91
N ARG A 165 -38.43 -7.38 1.15
CA ARG A 165 -39.24 -8.31 0.39
C ARG A 165 -40.69 -7.99 0.77
N GLU A 166 -41.34 -7.15 -0.02
CA GLU A 166 -42.79 -7.01 0.01
C GLU A 166 -43.35 -8.36 -0.41
N SER A 167 -43.63 -9.19 0.59
CA SER A 167 -44.42 -10.40 0.40
C SER A 167 -45.78 -9.94 -0.05
N ALA A 168 -46.05 -10.12 -1.34
CA ALA A 168 -47.40 -10.21 -1.85
C ALA A 168 -48.10 -11.35 -1.12
N ASP A 169 -48.93 -11.00 -0.15
CA ASP A 169 -49.99 -11.87 0.34
C ASP A 169 -51.31 -11.31 -0.18
N LYS A 170 -51.88 -12.04 -1.14
CA LYS A 170 -53.26 -11.87 -1.62
C LYS A 170 -54.20 -12.64 -0.69
N THR A 171 -55.45 -12.18 -0.64
CA THR A 171 -56.69 -12.82 -0.12
C THR A 171 -56.83 -12.76 1.41
N GLU A 172 -57.94 -12.38 2.04
CA GLU A 172 -59.39 -12.61 1.84
C GLU A 172 -60.20 -11.39 2.36
N ASN A 173 -61.21 -10.90 1.65
CA ASN A 173 -62.65 -11.17 1.84
C ASN A 173 -63.19 -11.07 3.28
N GLY A 174 -64.13 -10.13 3.47
CA GLY A 174 -64.97 -9.94 4.65
C GLY A 174 -65.79 -8.66 4.55
#